data_AF-A0A5E4MGT4-F1
#
_entry.id   AF-A0A5E4MGT4-F1
#
_cell.length_a   1.000
_cell.length_b   1.000
_cell.length_c   1.000
_cell.angle_alpha   90.00
_cell.angle_beta   90.00
_cell.angle_gamma   90.00
#
_symmetry.space_group_name_H-M   'P 1'
#
loop_
_entity.id
_entity.type
_entity.pdbx_description
1 polymer ?
#
loop_
_entity_poly.entity_id
_entity_poly.type
_entity_poly.pdbx_seq_one_letter_code
_entity_poly.pdbx_strand_id
1 'polypeptide(L)'
;MAFNRWIFAAAVCLAASPLSVAGLPQGVQNQRFEPVTEVCLGCICESISTCDRNLRCEGDVCGMFGITWAYWADSGKPVLQGDNPNDGQAYPRCANDPTCARQSVVNYLTRFAQDCNRDGVIDCADYAAIHKNGGYGCSGYLDPNYKNKYDTCQRSVFELSGSSQVQNNNVQFQQGQQQQQQQQQLQQQQLQ
;
A
#
# COMPACT_ATOMS: atom_id res chain seq x y z
N MET A 1 -15.85 -72.09 36.96
CA MET A 1 -16.68 -70.87 36.99
C MET A 1 -17.30 -70.71 35.61
N ALA A 2 -18.59 -70.38 35.61
CA ALA A 2 -19.54 -70.69 34.55
C ALA A 2 -19.39 -69.86 33.28
N PHE A 3 -19.74 -70.49 32.16
CA PHE A 3 -20.11 -69.87 30.89
C PHE A 3 -21.24 -68.85 31.10
N ASN A 4 -21.17 -67.70 30.41
CA ASN A 4 -22.40 -67.08 29.92
C ASN A 4 -22.19 -66.36 28.58
N ARG A 5 -22.74 -66.96 27.54
CA ARG A 5 -22.95 -66.40 26.21
C ARG A 5 -24.24 -65.59 26.28
N TRP A 6 -24.22 -64.34 25.81
CA TRP A 6 -25.45 -63.63 25.45
C TRP A 6 -25.49 -63.35 23.95
N ILE A 7 -26.64 -63.71 23.41
CA ILE A 7 -27.06 -63.81 22.02
C ILE A 7 -27.69 -62.47 21.62
N PHE A 8 -27.28 -62.00 20.45
CA PHE A 8 -27.96 -61.16 19.45
C PHE A 8 -29.03 -60.14 19.89
N ALA A 9 -28.76 -58.86 19.58
CA ALA A 9 -29.75 -57.99 18.98
C ALA A 9 -29.06 -57.14 17.90
N ALA A 10 -29.20 -57.57 16.65
CA ALA A 10 -28.86 -56.78 15.49
C ALA A 10 -29.92 -55.68 15.32
N ALA A 11 -29.65 -54.50 15.89
CA ALA A 11 -30.35 -53.29 15.48
C ALA A 11 -29.57 -52.67 14.33
N VAL A 12 -29.89 -53.11 13.12
CA VAL A 12 -29.54 -52.43 11.88
C VAL A 12 -30.30 -51.10 11.86
N CYS A 13 -29.65 -50.03 12.32
CA CYS A 13 -30.11 -48.68 12.00
C CYS A 13 -29.71 -48.40 10.56
N LEU A 14 -30.73 -48.47 9.69
CA LEU A 14 -30.66 -48.07 8.29
C LEU A 14 -30.07 -46.65 8.17
N ALA A 15 -29.19 -46.51 7.20
CA ALA A 15 -28.43 -45.31 6.89
C ALA A 15 -29.33 -44.10 6.58
N ALA A 16 -28.94 -42.95 7.11
CA ALA A 16 -29.24 -41.64 6.54
C ALA A 16 -27.98 -40.75 6.67
N SER A 17 -26.96 -41.05 5.87
CA SER A 17 -25.87 -40.14 5.57
C SER A 17 -26.35 -39.08 4.56
N PRO A 18 -25.62 -37.99 4.36
CA PRO A 18 -25.38 -36.85 5.24
C PRO A 18 -26.10 -35.61 4.69
N LEU A 19 -26.59 -34.69 5.53
CA LEU A 19 -26.85 -33.33 5.04
C LEU A 19 -25.50 -32.65 4.84
N SER A 20 -24.93 -32.85 3.65
CA SER A 20 -23.90 -31.99 3.10
C SER A 20 -24.46 -30.58 3.12
N VAL A 21 -24.03 -29.76 4.08
CA VAL A 21 -24.14 -28.32 3.95
C VAL A 21 -23.36 -28.00 2.69
N ALA A 22 -24.08 -27.71 1.61
CA ALA A 22 -23.51 -27.13 0.41
C ALA A 22 -22.75 -25.89 0.87
N GLY A 23 -21.41 -25.99 0.87
CA GLY A 23 -20.56 -24.82 1.04
C GLY A 23 -20.98 -23.84 -0.03
N LEU A 24 -21.57 -22.71 0.39
CA LEU A 24 -21.74 -21.58 -0.50
C LEU A 24 -20.37 -21.29 -1.12
N PRO A 25 -20.25 -21.14 -2.44
CA PRO A 25 -19.03 -20.61 -3.01
C PRO A 25 -18.85 -19.25 -2.35
N GLN A 26 -17.84 -19.13 -1.49
CA GLN A 26 -17.39 -17.83 -1.02
C GLN A 26 -16.98 -17.10 -2.29
N GLY A 27 -17.80 -16.13 -2.70
CA GLY A 27 -17.49 -15.29 -3.85
C GLY A 27 -16.10 -14.74 -3.64
N VAL A 28 -15.19 -15.05 -4.56
CA VAL A 28 -13.85 -14.48 -4.59
C VAL A 28 -14.06 -12.97 -4.65
N GLN A 29 -13.81 -12.29 -3.53
CA GLN A 29 -13.86 -10.83 -3.45
C GLN A 29 -12.84 -10.33 -4.47
N ASN A 30 -13.32 -9.71 -5.55
CA ASN A 30 -12.48 -9.05 -6.54
C ASN A 30 -11.99 -7.74 -5.91
N GLN A 31 -11.05 -7.85 -4.96
CA GLN A 31 -10.49 -6.71 -4.28
C GLN A 31 -9.74 -5.86 -5.30
N ARG A 32 -10.04 -4.57 -5.31
CA ARG A 32 -9.33 -3.63 -6.19
C ARG A 32 -7.98 -3.33 -5.58
N PHE A 33 -6.92 -3.50 -6.36
CA PHE A 33 -5.55 -3.21 -5.94
C PHE A 33 -5.09 -1.93 -6.63
N GLU A 34 -4.68 -0.93 -5.85
CA GLU A 34 -4.04 0.28 -6.34
C GLU A 34 -2.53 0.19 -6.16
N PRO A 35 -1.71 0.62 -7.13
CA PRO A 35 -0.26 0.57 -6.99
C PRO A 35 0.24 1.52 -5.89
N VAL A 36 1.34 1.14 -5.22
CA VAL A 36 2.06 2.05 -4.31
C VAL A 36 2.65 3.21 -5.13
N THR A 37 2.05 4.39 -5.03
CA THR A 37 2.48 5.58 -5.77
C THR A 37 3.56 6.37 -5.04
N GLU A 38 4.28 7.23 -5.77
CA GLU A 38 5.26 8.16 -5.16
C GLU A 38 4.58 9.16 -4.20
N VAL A 39 3.33 9.56 -4.48
CA VAL A 39 2.51 10.36 -3.56
C VAL A 39 2.26 9.59 -2.26
N CYS A 40 1.91 8.31 -2.37
CA CYS A 40 1.69 7.46 -1.21
C CYS A 40 2.95 7.34 -0.33
N LEU A 41 4.09 7.04 -0.96
CA LEU A 41 5.38 6.96 -0.29
C LEU A 41 5.76 8.29 0.38
N GLY A 42 5.53 9.41 -0.30
CA GLY A 42 5.74 10.75 0.25
C GLY A 42 4.94 10.97 1.52
N CYS A 43 3.63 10.69 1.52
CA CYS A 43 2.82 10.89 2.72
C CYS A 43 3.16 9.93 3.87
N ILE A 44 3.58 8.70 3.59
CA ILE A 44 4.11 7.79 4.61
C ILE A 44 5.38 8.39 5.23
N CYS A 45 6.32 8.82 4.40
CA CYS A 45 7.59 9.42 4.80
C CYS A 45 7.42 10.71 5.63
N GLU A 46 6.53 11.61 5.20
CA GLU A 46 6.19 12.84 5.93
C GLU A 46 5.62 12.52 7.32
N SER A 47 4.81 11.46 7.42
CA SER A 47 4.20 11.05 8.68
C SER A 47 5.18 10.41 9.66
N ILE A 48 6.25 9.78 9.16
CA ILE A 48 7.30 9.17 9.97
C ILE A 48 8.31 10.19 10.46
N SER A 49 8.89 10.99 9.56
CA SER A 49 10.07 11.82 9.85
C SER A 49 10.01 13.22 9.26
N THR A 50 8.87 13.65 8.71
CA THR A 50 8.81 14.86 7.86
C THR A 50 9.78 14.74 6.67
N CYS A 51 9.95 13.51 6.17
CA CYS A 51 10.91 13.16 5.14
C CYS A 51 12.35 13.66 5.38
N ASP A 52 12.82 13.63 6.63
CA ASP A 52 14.18 14.06 6.94
C ASP A 52 15.22 13.06 6.40
N ARG A 53 15.80 13.40 5.25
CA ARG A 53 16.89 12.64 4.59
C ARG A 53 18.18 12.59 5.40
N ASN A 54 18.29 13.40 6.45
CA ASN A 54 19.44 13.39 7.36
C ASN A 54 19.25 12.45 8.54
N LEU A 55 18.04 11.98 8.80
CA LEU A 55 17.75 11.03 9.87
C LEU A 55 18.57 9.75 9.65
N ARG A 56 19.25 9.32 10.71
CA ARG A 56 20.08 8.12 10.72
C ARG A 56 19.37 7.01 11.50
N CYS A 57 20.14 6.12 12.09
CA CYS A 57 19.60 5.09 12.97
C CYS A 57 19.48 5.60 14.39
N GLU A 58 18.30 5.41 14.98
CA GLU A 58 18.04 5.56 16.40
C GLU A 58 17.66 4.18 16.94
N GLY A 59 18.58 3.54 17.67
CA GLY A 59 18.41 2.14 18.07
C GLY A 59 18.37 1.20 16.87
N ASP A 60 17.28 0.43 16.75
CA ASP A 60 17.03 -0.54 15.68
C ASP A 60 16.23 0.02 14.49
N VAL A 61 15.81 1.29 14.57
CA VAL A 61 15.02 1.99 13.56
C VAL A 61 15.93 2.95 12.78
N CYS A 62 15.90 2.89 11.44
CA CYS A 62 16.78 3.67 10.58
C CYS A 62 16.06 4.46 9.50
N GLY A 63 16.57 5.68 9.26
CA GLY A 63 16.27 6.49 8.08
C GLY A 63 14.90 7.13 8.08
N MET A 64 14.62 7.91 7.03
CA MET A 64 13.40 8.74 6.93
C MET A 64 12.10 7.94 6.92
N PHE A 65 12.17 6.65 6.59
CA PHE A 65 11.04 5.72 6.60
C PHE A 65 10.95 4.89 7.88
N GLY A 66 11.81 5.11 8.88
CA GLY A 66 11.73 4.38 10.15
C GLY A 66 11.75 2.86 9.97
N ILE A 67 12.61 2.36 9.08
CA ILE A 67 12.71 0.95 8.73
C ILE A 67 13.42 0.22 9.86
N THR A 68 12.98 -0.99 10.22
CA THR A 68 13.72 -1.89 11.12
C THR A 68 14.45 -2.96 10.33
N TRP A 69 15.39 -3.68 10.96
CA TRP A 69 16.07 -4.79 10.29
C TRP A 69 15.09 -5.86 9.77
N ALA A 70 14.08 -6.22 10.56
CA ALA A 70 13.07 -7.21 10.17
C ALA A 70 12.23 -6.73 8.98
N TYR A 71 11.84 -5.45 8.98
CA TYR A 71 11.16 -4.82 7.85
C TYR A 71 12.00 -4.94 6.57
N TRP A 72 13.28 -4.54 6.64
CA TRP A 72 14.21 -4.64 5.51
C TRP A 72 14.43 -6.08 5.05
N ALA A 73 14.55 -7.02 5.99
CA ALA A 73 14.69 -8.44 5.68
C ALA A 73 13.46 -8.99 4.95
N ASP A 74 12.27 -8.64 5.42
CA ASP A 74 11.02 -9.04 4.78
C ASP A 74 10.79 -8.36 3.43
N SER A 75 11.43 -7.21 3.19
CA SER A 75 11.47 -6.52 1.91
C SER A 75 12.36 -7.22 0.86
N GLY A 76 12.93 -8.39 1.19
CA GLY A 76 13.85 -9.12 0.31
C GLY A 76 15.30 -8.63 0.39
N LYS A 77 15.66 -7.89 1.46
CA LYS A 77 17.02 -7.39 1.72
C LYS A 77 17.61 -6.58 0.54
N PRO A 78 16.90 -5.57 0.00
CA PRO A 78 17.47 -4.73 -1.05
C PRO A 78 18.74 -4.03 -0.53
N VAL A 79 19.71 -3.82 -1.41
CA VAL A 79 20.98 -3.18 -1.06
C VAL A 79 21.38 -2.17 -2.12
N LEU A 80 22.36 -1.34 -1.78
CA LEU A 80 23.01 -0.45 -2.73
C LEU A 80 23.73 -1.26 -3.82
N GLN A 81 23.92 -0.66 -4.99
CA GLN A 81 24.62 -1.31 -6.09
C GLN A 81 26.04 -1.73 -5.66
N GLY A 82 26.36 -3.01 -5.83
CA GLY A 82 27.66 -3.59 -5.46
C GLY A 82 27.81 -3.96 -3.99
N ASP A 83 26.77 -3.75 -3.17
CA ASP A 83 26.76 -4.14 -1.76
C ASP A 83 26.26 -5.60 -1.58
N ASN A 84 26.47 -6.18 -0.39
CA ASN A 84 26.15 -7.57 -0.07
C ASN A 84 24.98 -7.64 0.93
N PRO A 85 23.84 -8.28 0.60
CA PRO A 85 22.69 -8.41 1.50
C PRO A 85 22.94 -9.25 2.77
N ASN A 86 24.07 -9.95 2.85
CA ASN A 86 24.48 -10.69 4.04
C ASN A 86 25.50 -9.94 4.92
N ASP A 87 25.94 -8.75 4.52
CA ASP A 87 26.73 -7.87 5.39
C ASP A 87 25.83 -7.31 6.50
N GLY A 88 26.29 -7.38 7.75
CA GLY A 88 25.56 -6.84 8.91
C GLY A 88 25.31 -5.33 8.84
N GLN A 89 26.04 -4.60 8.00
CA GLN A 89 25.88 -3.16 7.75
C GLN A 89 25.08 -2.84 6.49
N ALA A 90 24.62 -3.83 5.73
CA ALA A 90 23.80 -3.60 4.52
C ALA A 90 22.46 -2.96 4.84
N TYR A 91 21.80 -3.41 5.92
CA TYR A 91 20.54 -2.83 6.42
C TYR A 91 20.64 -1.32 6.69
N PRO A 92 21.51 -0.82 7.60
CA PRO A 92 21.56 0.60 7.90
C PRO A 92 22.05 1.43 6.71
N ARG A 93 22.91 0.89 5.83
CA ARG A 93 23.28 1.58 4.58
C ARG A 93 22.08 1.76 3.66
N CYS A 94 21.28 0.72 3.46
CA CYS A 94 20.08 0.78 2.63
C CYS A 94 19.00 1.69 3.23
N ALA A 95 18.70 1.54 4.52
CA ALA A 95 17.65 2.32 5.18
C ALA A 95 17.96 3.82 5.24
N ASN A 96 19.24 4.20 5.26
CA ASN A 96 19.69 5.60 5.25
C ASN A 96 19.89 6.17 3.84
N ASP A 97 19.80 5.36 2.80
CA ASP A 97 19.84 5.81 1.41
C ASP A 97 18.40 6.01 0.87
N PRO A 98 18.05 7.17 0.32
CA PRO A 98 16.69 7.45 -0.13
C PRO A 98 16.14 6.44 -1.14
N THR A 99 16.96 6.00 -2.09
CA THR A 99 16.51 5.13 -3.17
C THR A 99 16.35 3.70 -2.67
N CYS A 100 17.28 3.20 -1.87
CA CYS A 100 17.23 1.86 -1.30
C CYS A 100 16.15 1.73 -0.22
N ALA A 101 15.97 2.76 0.62
CA ALA A 101 14.90 2.81 1.61
C ALA A 101 13.52 2.79 0.93
N ARG A 102 13.33 3.60 -0.12
CA ARG A 102 12.10 3.58 -0.93
C ARG A 102 11.84 2.19 -1.51
N GLN A 103 12.87 1.54 -2.07
CA GLN A 103 12.74 0.18 -2.60
C GLN A 103 12.34 -0.83 -1.51
N SER A 104 12.91 -0.71 -0.31
CA SER A 104 12.53 -1.55 0.83
C SER A 104 11.05 -1.38 1.17
N VAL A 105 10.59 -0.14 1.29
CA VAL A 105 9.19 0.17 1.60
C VAL A 105 8.25 -0.39 0.52
N VAL A 106 8.52 -0.15 -0.76
CA VAL A 106 7.69 -0.69 -1.86
C VAL A 106 7.63 -2.22 -1.79
N ASN A 107 8.76 -2.89 -1.60
CA ASN A 107 8.80 -4.36 -1.51
C ASN A 107 8.00 -4.88 -0.32
N TYR A 108 8.14 -4.26 0.86
CA TYR A 108 7.39 -4.65 2.06
C TYR A 108 5.89 -4.46 1.87
N LEU A 109 5.48 -3.27 1.40
CA LEU A 109 4.08 -2.95 1.18
C LEU A 109 3.44 -3.87 0.14
N THR A 110 4.16 -4.18 -0.94
CA THR A 110 3.69 -5.13 -1.96
C THR A 110 3.55 -6.54 -1.39
N ARG A 111 4.52 -6.98 -0.56
CA ARG A 111 4.50 -8.32 0.05
C ARG A 111 3.34 -8.51 1.03
N PHE A 112 2.99 -7.47 1.78
CA PHE A 112 1.97 -7.52 2.82
C PHE A 112 0.67 -6.81 2.43
N ALA A 113 0.49 -6.48 1.16
CA ALA A 113 -0.69 -5.80 0.65
C ALA A 113 -1.97 -6.57 1.01
N GLN A 114 -2.87 -5.90 1.71
CA GLN A 114 -4.17 -6.42 2.12
C GLN A 114 -5.09 -5.25 2.50
N ASP A 115 -6.39 -5.47 2.43
CA ASP A 115 -7.40 -4.50 2.82
C ASP A 115 -7.50 -4.47 4.36
N CYS A 116 -6.89 -3.45 4.95
CA CYS A 116 -6.72 -3.29 6.38
C CYS A 116 -7.95 -2.68 7.04
N ASN A 117 -8.65 -1.79 6.32
CA ASN A 117 -9.80 -1.02 6.80
C ASN A 117 -11.16 -1.65 6.43
N ARG A 118 -11.16 -2.68 5.57
CA ARG A 118 -12.31 -3.46 5.07
C ARG A 118 -13.26 -2.68 4.16
N ASP A 119 -12.74 -1.76 3.36
CA ASP A 119 -13.53 -1.00 2.39
C ASP A 119 -13.62 -1.66 0.99
N GLY A 120 -12.93 -2.78 0.79
CA GLY A 120 -12.93 -3.55 -0.47
C GLY A 120 -11.87 -3.11 -1.47
N VAL A 121 -11.04 -2.13 -1.14
CA VAL A 121 -9.90 -1.65 -1.92
C VAL A 121 -8.62 -1.85 -1.11
N ILE A 122 -7.51 -2.10 -1.80
CA ILE A 122 -6.17 -2.04 -1.24
C ILE A 122 -5.52 -0.79 -1.81
N ASP A 123 -5.42 0.25 -0.98
CA ASP A 123 -4.91 1.56 -1.39
C ASP A 123 -3.85 2.11 -0.43
N CYS A 124 -3.53 3.40 -0.58
CA CYS A 124 -2.51 4.04 0.24
C CYS A 124 -2.85 4.07 1.74
N ALA A 125 -4.12 4.12 2.13
CA ALA A 125 -4.50 4.08 3.53
C ALA A 125 -4.11 2.72 4.16
N ASP A 126 -4.30 1.62 3.42
CA ASP A 126 -3.85 0.30 3.86
C ASP A 126 -2.34 0.22 3.93
N TYR A 127 -1.65 0.74 2.91
CA TYR A 127 -0.18 0.77 2.89
C TYR A 127 0.41 1.57 4.05
N ALA A 128 -0.19 2.71 4.42
CA ALA A 128 0.23 3.48 5.57
C ALA A 128 0.04 2.70 6.88
N ALA A 129 -1.09 1.98 7.02
CA ALA A 129 -1.34 1.13 8.18
C ALA A 129 -0.36 -0.06 8.26
N ILE A 130 -0.07 -0.72 7.12
CA ILE A 130 0.91 -1.79 7.01
C ILE A 130 2.32 -1.29 7.37
N HIS A 131 2.70 -0.10 6.89
CA HIS A 131 4.01 0.47 7.21
C HIS A 131 4.15 0.73 8.71
N LYS A 132 3.11 1.31 9.35
CA LYS A 132 3.16 1.70 10.75
C LYS A 132 3.03 0.54 11.73
N ASN A 133 2.16 -0.42 11.44
CA ASN A 133 1.81 -1.52 12.36
C ASN A 133 2.37 -2.89 11.91
N GLY A 134 3.05 -2.94 10.76
CA GLY A 134 3.52 -4.17 10.15
C GLY A 134 2.42 -4.94 9.41
N GLY A 135 2.86 -5.89 8.57
CA GLY A 135 1.97 -6.66 7.70
C GLY A 135 0.86 -7.43 8.39
N TYR A 136 1.06 -7.93 9.61
CA TYR A 136 0.01 -8.68 10.33
C TYR A 136 -0.81 -7.81 11.30
N GLY A 137 -0.41 -6.55 11.50
CA GLY A 137 -1.00 -5.64 12.50
C GLY A 137 -1.83 -4.51 11.92
N CYS A 138 -2.00 -4.43 10.59
CA CYS A 138 -2.51 -3.22 9.95
C CYS A 138 -3.98 -2.88 10.30
N SER A 139 -4.83 -3.85 10.63
CA SER A 139 -6.19 -3.58 11.14
C SER A 139 -6.22 -3.15 12.61
N GLY A 140 -5.06 -3.06 13.26
CA GLY A 140 -4.91 -2.61 14.64
C GLY A 140 -5.06 -1.08 14.80
N TYR A 141 -4.95 -0.64 16.05
CA TYR A 141 -4.95 0.79 16.37
C TYR A 141 -3.82 1.53 15.63
N LEU A 142 -4.18 2.60 14.92
CA LEU A 142 -3.21 3.47 14.26
C LEU A 142 -2.98 4.70 15.12
N ASP A 143 -1.72 4.99 15.44
CA ASP A 143 -1.36 6.16 16.25
C ASP A 143 -1.95 7.46 15.65
N PRO A 144 -2.69 8.27 16.44
CA PRO A 144 -3.36 9.46 15.93
C PRO A 144 -2.40 10.52 15.39
N ASN A 145 -1.19 10.65 15.93
CA ASN A 145 -0.22 11.62 15.42
C ASN A 145 0.26 11.22 14.04
N TYR A 146 0.58 9.93 13.85
CA TYR A 146 0.91 9.38 12.55
C TYR A 146 -0.26 9.54 11.57
N LYS A 147 -1.48 9.13 11.96
CA LYS A 147 -2.66 9.21 11.10
C LYS A 147 -2.99 10.64 10.69
N ASN A 148 -2.94 11.59 11.63
CA ASN A 148 -3.26 12.99 11.35
C ASN A 148 -2.25 13.61 10.36
N LYS A 149 -0.96 13.30 10.49
CA LYS A 149 0.06 13.74 9.52
C LYS A 149 -0.19 13.14 8.14
N TYR A 150 -0.50 11.85 8.08
CA TYR A 150 -0.81 11.15 6.84
C TYR A 150 -2.03 11.73 6.13
N ASP A 151 -3.15 11.86 6.85
CA ASP A 151 -4.40 12.41 6.32
C ASP A 151 -4.21 13.85 5.82
N THR A 152 -3.40 14.65 6.54
CA THR A 152 -3.08 16.03 6.16
C THR A 152 -2.26 16.08 4.86
N CYS A 153 -1.28 15.19 4.71
CA CYS A 153 -0.51 15.08 3.48
C CYS A 153 -1.40 14.67 2.29
N GLN A 154 -2.21 13.62 2.45
CA GLN A 154 -3.11 13.16 1.39
C GLN A 154 -4.08 14.25 0.92
N ARG A 155 -4.66 15.01 1.86
CA ARG A 155 -5.53 16.15 1.53
C ARG A 155 -4.78 17.23 0.76
N SER A 156 -3.59 17.60 1.22
CA SER A 156 -2.76 18.62 0.55
C SER A 156 -2.42 18.21 -0.89
N VAL A 157 -2.05 16.94 -1.10
CA VAL A 157 -1.73 16.44 -2.45
C VAL A 157 -2.98 16.36 -3.33
N PHE A 158 -4.14 16.01 -2.78
CA PHE A 158 -5.41 16.06 -3.51
C PHE A 158 -5.75 17.50 -3.97
N GLU A 159 -5.59 18.49 -3.10
CA GLU A 159 -5.84 19.91 -3.44
C GLU A 159 -4.86 20.44 -4.49
N LEU A 160 -3.58 20.06 -4.41
CA LEU A 160 -2.55 20.44 -5.36
C LEU A 160 -2.72 19.74 -6.72
N SER A 161 -3.08 18.47 -6.74
CA SER A 161 -3.36 17.74 -7.98
C SER A 161 -4.61 18.28 -8.68
N GLY A 162 -5.66 18.63 -7.94
CA GLY A 162 -6.82 19.35 -8.47
C GLY A 162 -6.47 20.73 -9.05
N SER A 163 -5.61 21.49 -8.36
CA SER A 163 -5.13 22.80 -8.82
C SER A 163 -4.25 22.70 -10.07
N SER A 164 -3.41 21.67 -10.16
CA SER A 164 -2.54 21.41 -11.31
C SER A 164 -3.35 21.04 -12.56
N GLN A 165 -4.45 20.29 -12.40
CA GLN A 165 -5.38 20.00 -13.49
C GLN A 165 -6.12 21.27 -13.95
N VAL A 166 -6.57 22.13 -13.03
CA VAL A 166 -7.21 23.42 -13.37
C VAL A 166 -6.23 24.36 -14.08
N GLN A 167 -4.98 24.43 -13.66
CA GLN A 167 -3.94 25.23 -14.34
C GLN A 167 -3.65 24.70 -15.75
N ASN A 168 -3.49 23.38 -15.92
CA ASN A 168 -3.29 22.78 -17.24
C ASN A 168 -4.51 23.01 -18.17
N ASN A 169 -5.73 22.86 -17.65
CA ASN A 169 -6.95 23.13 -18.42
C ASN A 169 -7.08 24.61 -18.83
N ASN A 170 -6.71 25.55 -17.95
CA ASN A 170 -6.71 26.97 -18.27
C ASN A 170 -5.64 27.34 -19.31
N VAL A 171 -4.45 26.76 -19.23
CA VAL A 171 -3.38 26.96 -20.22
C VAL A 171 -3.81 26.43 -21.60
N GLN A 172 -4.40 25.24 -21.65
CA GLN A 172 -4.91 24.67 -22.90
C GLN A 172 -6.05 25.50 -23.51
N PHE A 173 -6.94 26.04 -22.68
CA PHE A 173 -8.02 26.92 -23.13
C PHE A 173 -7.49 28.26 -23.69
N GLN A 174 -6.50 28.87 -23.03
CA GLN A 174 -5.88 30.11 -23.50
C GLN A 174 -5.15 29.94 -24.84
N GLN A 175 -4.47 28.82 -25.04
CA GLN A 175 -3.81 28.50 -26.31
C GLN A 175 -4.82 28.33 -27.46
N GLY A 176 -5.97 27.72 -27.20
CA GLY A 176 -7.06 27.58 -28.18
C GLY A 176 -7.66 28.93 -28.61
N GLN A 177 -7.82 29.87 -27.68
CA GLN A 177 -8.33 31.22 -27.97
C GLN A 177 -7.35 32.05 -28.82
N GLN A 178 -6.04 31.93 -28.56
CA GLN A 178 -5.01 32.62 -29.34
C GLN A 178 -4.94 32.09 -30.78
N GLN A 179 -5.08 30.78 -30.98
CA GLN A 179 -5.12 30.19 -32.33
C GLN A 179 -6.35 30.64 -33.12
N GLN A 180 -7.52 30.74 -32.48
CA GLN A 180 -8.72 31.27 -33.14
C GLN A 180 -8.57 32.74 -33.53
N GLN A 181 -7.97 33.57 -32.67
CA GLN A 181 -7.71 34.97 -33.01
C GLN A 181 -6.72 35.12 -34.16
N GLN A 182 -5.65 34.32 -34.19
CA GLN A 182 -4.72 34.30 -35.32
C GLN A 182 -5.39 33.84 -36.62
N GLN A 183 -6.23 32.83 -36.59
CA GLN A 183 -6.98 32.37 -37.78
C GLN A 183 -7.95 33.44 -38.29
N GLN A 184 -8.64 34.15 -37.40
CA GLN A 184 -9.53 35.25 -37.78
C GLN A 184 -8.76 36.42 -38.39
N GLN A 185 -7.60 36.77 -37.84
CA GLN A 185 -6.72 37.81 -38.40
C GLN A 185 -6.19 37.42 -39.78
N LEU A 186 -5.80 36.14 -39.97
CA LEU A 186 -5.37 35.62 -41.27
C LEU A 186 -6.50 35.63 -42.30
N GLN A 187 -7.74 35.28 -41.92
CA GLN A 187 -8.90 35.36 -42.82
C GLN A 187 -9.23 36.80 -43.22
N GLN A 188 -9.09 37.76 -42.31
CA GLN A 188 -9.31 39.18 -42.62
C GLN A 188 -8.25 39.75 -43.57
N GLN A 189 -7.00 39.26 -43.50
CA GLN A 189 -5.93 39.67 -44.41
C GLN A 189 -6.09 39.08 -45.83
N GLN A 190 -6.81 37.98 -45.99
CA GLN A 190 -7.08 37.38 -47.31
C GLN A 190 -8.24 38.04 -48.06
N LEU A 191 -8.97 38.96 -47.40
CA LEU A 191 -10.10 39.71 -47.96
C LEU A 191 -9.72 41.14 -48.37
N GLN A 192 -8.43 41.49 -48.28
CA GLN A 192 -7.84 42.73 -48.80
C GLN A 192 -6.96 42.41 -50.00
#